data_AF-A0A852YYV8-F1
#
_entry.id   AF-A0A852YYV8-F1
#
_cell.length_a   1.000
_cell.length_b   1.000
_cell.length_c   1.000
_cell.angle_alpha   90.00
_cell.angle_beta   90.00
_cell.angle_gamma   90.00
#
_symmetry.space_group_name_H-M   'P 1'
#
loop_
_entity.id
_entity.type
_entity.pdbx_description
1 polymer ?
#
loop_
_entity_poly.entity_id
_entity_poly.type
_entity_poly.pdbx_seq_one_letter_code
_entity_poly.pdbx_strand_id
1 'polypeptide(L)'
;MIDIGVHVNAPAAAVASEHDHPEGDKSMAGVEEVRAGIALANQKASESVAALQQATLSLEEAQQALANATQGSGQEEIQHAYGMLAEAAQSLNGVQGTINASITSAENYAGRL
;
A
#
# COMPACT_ATOMS: atom_id res chain seq x y z
N MET A 1 -81.10 5.16 17.98
CA MET A 1 -79.85 5.40 18.73
C MET A 1 -80.03 4.82 20.12
N ILE A 2 -79.39 3.69 20.40
CA ILE A 2 -79.30 3.10 21.74
C ILE A 2 -77.81 2.91 22.00
N ASP A 3 -77.34 3.60 23.03
CA ASP A 3 -75.99 3.59 23.57
C ASP A 3 -75.88 2.43 24.56
N ILE A 4 -74.96 1.48 24.34
CA ILE A 4 -74.59 0.46 25.33
C ILE A 4 -73.08 0.53 25.46
N GLY A 5 -72.63 1.24 26.49
CA GLY A 5 -71.26 1.19 26.97
C GLY A 5 -70.91 -0.18 27.53
N VAL A 6 -69.77 -0.71 27.11
CA VAL A 6 -69.00 -1.68 27.90
C VAL A 6 -67.58 -1.15 28.00
N HIS A 7 -67.25 -0.71 29.20
CA HIS A 7 -65.93 -0.31 29.65
C HIS A 7 -65.30 -1.52 30.35
N VAL A 8 -64.30 -2.18 29.76
CA VAL A 8 -63.37 -3.01 30.56
C VAL A 8 -61.99 -3.13 29.88
N ASN A 9 -60.98 -2.78 30.68
CA ASN A 9 -59.61 -3.34 30.76
C ASN A 9 -58.56 -2.98 29.69
N ALA A 10 -57.62 -2.10 30.07
CA ALA A 10 -56.20 -2.21 29.72
C ALA A 10 -55.49 -3.06 30.81
N PRO A 11 -54.20 -3.48 30.72
CA PRO A 11 -53.17 -3.26 29.69
C PRO A 11 -52.37 -4.54 29.31
N ALA A 12 -51.31 -4.37 28.51
CA ALA A 12 -50.14 -5.25 28.33
C ALA A 12 -50.14 -6.25 27.15
N ALA A 13 -49.60 -5.79 26.02
CA ALA A 13 -48.61 -6.55 25.25
C ALA A 13 -47.69 -5.55 24.54
N ALA A 14 -46.65 -5.14 25.25
CA ALA A 14 -45.49 -4.51 24.65
C ALA A 14 -44.66 -5.59 23.94
N VAL A 15 -43.97 -5.15 22.88
CA VAL A 15 -42.74 -5.74 22.32
C VAL A 15 -42.89 -7.01 21.46
N ALA A 16 -42.83 -6.79 20.15
CA ALA A 16 -41.77 -7.36 19.30
C ALA A 16 -41.79 -6.62 17.95
N SER A 17 -41.34 -5.36 17.93
CA SER A 17 -40.87 -4.78 16.68
C SER A 17 -39.57 -5.48 16.32
N GLU A 18 -39.65 -6.25 15.24
CA GLU A 18 -38.56 -6.74 14.42
C GLU A 18 -37.50 -5.63 14.26
N HIS A 19 -36.46 -5.68 15.08
CA HIS A 19 -35.29 -4.84 14.93
C HIS A 19 -34.24 -5.68 14.22
N ASP A 20 -34.41 -5.76 12.90
CA ASP A 20 -33.39 -6.21 11.96
C ASP A 20 -32.19 -5.25 12.09
N HIS A 21 -31.16 -5.69 12.80
CA HIS A 21 -29.90 -4.96 12.94
C HIS A 21 -29.04 -5.25 11.70
N PRO A 22 -28.73 -4.25 10.85
CA PRO A 22 -27.76 -4.40 9.79
C PRO A 22 -26.34 -4.36 10.36
N GLU A 23 -25.81 -5.50 10.81
CA GLU A 23 -24.39 -5.65 11.16
C GLU A 23 -23.51 -6.11 9.97
N GLY A 24 -24.11 -6.39 8.80
CA GLY A 24 -23.37 -6.80 7.60
C GLY A 24 -22.66 -5.68 6.83
N ASP A 25 -23.02 -4.41 7.04
CA ASP A 25 -22.58 -3.28 6.21
C ASP A 25 -21.27 -2.64 6.70
N LYS A 26 -21.07 -2.57 8.03
CA LYS A 26 -19.87 -1.93 8.61
C LYS A 26 -18.59 -2.77 8.48
N SER A 27 -18.71 -4.09 8.52
CA SER A 27 -17.56 -4.99 8.36
C SER A 27 -17.09 -5.07 6.90
N MET A 28 -18.02 -5.05 5.93
CA MET A 28 -17.66 -5.05 4.51
C MET A 28 -17.08 -3.70 4.06
N ALA A 29 -17.66 -2.57 4.52
CA ALA A 29 -17.12 -1.25 4.22
C ALA A 29 -15.69 -1.05 4.77
N GLY A 30 -15.40 -1.54 5.98
CA GLY A 30 -14.04 -1.48 6.55
C GLY A 30 -13.03 -2.37 5.81
N VAL A 31 -13.46 -3.54 5.35
CA VAL A 31 -12.62 -4.43 4.53
C VAL A 31 -12.31 -3.81 3.17
N GLU A 32 -13.29 -3.22 2.50
CA GLU A 32 -13.11 -2.54 1.22
C GLU A 32 -12.18 -1.32 1.33
N GLU A 33 -12.31 -0.54 2.41
CA GLU A 33 -11.42 0.59 2.68
C GLU A 33 -9.96 0.14 2.89
N VAL A 34 -9.75 -0.96 3.64
CA VAL A 34 -8.42 -1.53 3.83
C VAL A 34 -7.84 -2.06 2.51
N ARG A 35 -8.64 -2.75 1.69
CA ARG A 35 -8.21 -3.23 0.37
C ARG A 35 -7.83 -2.07 -0.55
N ALA A 36 -8.61 -0.99 -0.56
CA ALA A 36 -8.33 0.21 -1.33
C ALA A 36 -7.03 0.91 -0.85
N GLY A 37 -6.83 1.00 0.46
CA GLY A 37 -5.60 1.53 1.05
C GLY A 37 -4.35 0.74 0.67
N ILE A 38 -4.45 -0.60 0.67
CA ILE A 38 -3.36 -1.48 0.24
C ILE A 38 -3.08 -1.32 -1.25
N ALA A 39 -4.12 -1.27 -2.09
CA ALA A 39 -3.96 -1.04 -3.53
C ALA A 39 -3.21 0.28 -3.81
N LEU A 40 -3.57 1.36 -3.11
CA LEU A 40 -2.88 2.64 -3.22
C LEU A 40 -1.42 2.57 -2.75
N ALA A 41 -1.15 1.89 -1.63
CA ALA A 41 0.21 1.71 -1.13
C ALA A 41 1.08 0.93 -2.13
N ASN A 42 0.54 -0.15 -2.71
CA ASN A 42 1.22 -0.97 -3.71
C ASN A 42 1.48 -0.20 -5.01
N GLN A 43 0.53 0.65 -5.43
CA GLN A 43 0.73 1.53 -6.57
C GLN A 43 1.94 2.45 -6.34
N LYS A 44 1.99 3.16 -5.20
CA LYS A 44 3.11 4.06 -4.85
C LYS A 44 4.44 3.31 -4.71
N ALA A 45 4.41 2.10 -4.17
CA ALA A 45 5.57 1.23 -4.08
C ALA A 45 6.08 0.83 -5.48
N SER A 46 5.18 0.50 -6.40
CA SER A 46 5.52 0.17 -7.80
C SER A 46 6.09 1.37 -8.55
N GLU A 47 5.52 2.57 -8.35
CA GLU A 47 6.07 3.83 -8.87
C GLU A 47 7.51 4.06 -8.35
N SER A 48 7.76 3.73 -7.08
CA SER A 48 9.10 3.84 -6.49
C SER A 48 10.08 2.85 -7.11
N VAL A 49 9.68 1.61 -7.41
CA VAL A 49 10.52 0.64 -8.12
C VAL A 49 10.92 1.17 -9.50
N ALA A 50 9.97 1.74 -10.25
CA ALA A 50 10.27 2.33 -11.55
C ALA A 50 11.28 3.49 -11.42
N ALA A 51 11.11 4.36 -10.43
CA ALA A 51 12.07 5.45 -10.16
C ALA A 51 13.46 4.92 -9.78
N LEU A 52 13.53 3.85 -9.00
CA LEU A 52 14.80 3.21 -8.63
C LEU A 52 15.50 2.59 -9.84
N GLN A 53 14.75 1.97 -10.76
CA GLN A 53 15.32 1.46 -12.02
C GLN A 53 15.90 2.59 -12.86
N GLN A 54 15.21 3.72 -12.96
CA GLN A 54 15.74 4.91 -13.65
C GLN A 54 16.99 5.44 -12.94
N ALA A 55 17.00 5.49 -11.61
CA ALA A 55 18.18 5.91 -10.86
C ALA A 55 19.38 4.98 -11.11
N THR A 56 19.18 3.66 -11.19
CA THR A 56 20.23 2.70 -11.56
C THR A 56 20.79 2.99 -12.95
N LEU A 57 19.93 3.25 -13.95
CA LEU A 57 20.39 3.63 -15.30
C LEU A 57 21.23 4.91 -15.28
N SER A 58 20.78 5.95 -14.56
CA SER A 58 21.54 7.20 -14.43
C SER A 58 22.89 7.02 -13.72
N LEU A 59 22.99 6.06 -12.79
CA LEU A 59 24.27 5.73 -12.16
C LEU A 59 25.23 5.05 -13.16
N GLU A 60 24.73 4.15 -14.01
CA GLU A 60 25.53 3.52 -15.07
C GLU A 60 26.03 4.56 -16.10
N GLU A 61 25.18 5.50 -16.49
CA GLU A 61 25.56 6.63 -17.34
C GLU A 61 26.63 7.51 -16.67
N ALA A 62 26.47 7.79 -15.36
CA ALA A 62 27.45 8.56 -14.60
C ALA A 62 28.81 7.83 -14.52
N GLN A 63 28.81 6.50 -14.35
CA GLN A 63 30.04 5.70 -14.39
C GLN A 63 30.72 5.79 -15.76
N GLN A 64 29.97 5.71 -16.86
CA GLN A 64 30.54 5.85 -18.21
C GLN A 64 31.07 7.27 -18.47
N ALA A 65 30.33 8.29 -18.06
CA ALA A 65 30.76 9.68 -18.18
C ALA A 65 32.04 9.95 -17.39
N LEU A 66 32.12 9.43 -16.17
CA LEU A 66 33.33 9.50 -15.34
C LEU A 66 34.49 8.78 -16.03
N ALA A 67 34.26 7.58 -16.60
CA ALA A 67 35.30 6.82 -17.31
C ALA A 67 35.90 7.60 -18.45
N ASN A 68 35.05 8.21 -19.26
CA ASN A 68 35.49 9.04 -20.37
C ASN A 68 36.26 10.29 -19.90
N ALA A 69 35.79 10.96 -18.84
CA ALA A 69 36.45 12.14 -18.29
C ALA A 69 37.81 11.83 -17.66
N THR A 70 38.01 10.60 -17.17
CA THR A 70 39.22 10.18 -16.45
C THR A 70 40.15 9.34 -17.32
N GLN A 71 39.86 9.18 -18.61
CA GLN A 71 40.77 8.51 -19.56
C GLN A 71 42.13 9.21 -19.55
N GLY A 72 43.18 8.47 -19.18
CA GLY A 72 44.55 8.99 -19.06
C GLY A 72 44.92 9.56 -17.68
N SER A 73 43.97 9.64 -16.75
CA SER A 73 44.18 10.07 -15.36
C SER A 73 44.18 8.86 -14.43
N GLY A 74 45.37 8.41 -14.01
CA GLY A 74 45.54 7.32 -13.04
C GLY A 74 45.34 7.73 -11.58
N GLN A 75 44.32 8.53 -11.28
CA GLN A 75 44.10 9.06 -9.92
C GLN A 75 43.29 8.11 -9.04
N GLU A 76 43.75 7.85 -7.81
CA GLU A 76 43.09 6.96 -6.83
C GLU A 76 41.69 7.46 -6.42
N GLU A 77 41.48 8.78 -6.39
CA GLU A 77 40.18 9.41 -6.08
C GLU A 77 39.08 8.99 -7.05
N ILE A 78 39.43 8.78 -8.32
CA ILE A 78 38.51 8.31 -9.36
C ILE A 78 38.16 6.83 -9.13
N GLN A 79 39.13 6.00 -8.76
CA GLN A 79 38.88 4.60 -8.43
C GLN A 79 37.94 4.46 -7.23
N HIS A 80 38.09 5.34 -6.23
CA HIS A 80 37.18 5.44 -5.10
C HIS A 80 35.76 5.85 -5.53
N ALA A 81 35.63 6.85 -6.42
CA ALA A 81 34.34 7.27 -6.95
C ALA A 81 33.60 6.14 -7.71
N TYR A 82 34.30 5.31 -8.49
CA TYR A 82 33.69 4.11 -9.09
C TYR A 82 33.13 3.14 -8.06
N GLY A 83 33.90 2.89 -6.99
CA GLY A 83 33.48 2.03 -5.89
C GLY A 83 32.17 2.52 -5.26
N MET A 84 32.10 3.82 -4.96
CA MET A 84 30.88 4.43 -4.39
C MET A 84 29.67 4.35 -5.34
N LEU A 85 29.87 4.59 -6.65
CA LEU A 85 28.79 4.47 -7.64
C LEU A 85 28.29 3.02 -7.77
N ALA A 86 29.20 2.04 -7.75
CA ALA A 86 28.85 0.63 -7.79
C ALA A 86 28.09 0.20 -6.53
N GLU A 87 28.54 0.64 -5.35
CA GLU A 87 27.87 0.38 -4.07
C GLU A 87 26.47 1.00 -4.05
N ALA A 88 26.32 2.23 -4.55
CA ALA A 88 25.02 2.87 -4.68
C ALA A 88 24.07 2.05 -5.58
N ALA A 89 24.54 1.59 -6.75
CA ALA A 89 23.75 0.76 -7.65
C ALA A 89 23.32 -0.57 -6.98
N GLN A 90 24.22 -1.21 -6.23
CA GLN A 90 23.90 -2.42 -5.47
C GLN A 90 22.85 -2.15 -4.38
N SER A 91 22.98 -1.05 -3.65
CA SER A 91 22.03 -0.63 -2.62
C SER A 91 20.62 -0.43 -3.20
N LEU A 92 20.50 0.25 -4.34
CA LEU A 92 19.20 0.45 -5.01
C LEU A 92 18.55 -0.88 -5.41
N ASN A 93 19.34 -1.88 -5.85
CA ASN A 93 18.82 -3.21 -6.14
C ASN A 93 18.27 -3.91 -4.88
N GLY A 94 18.96 -3.78 -3.74
CA GLY A 94 18.49 -4.30 -2.45
C GLY A 94 17.18 -3.64 -1.99
N VAL A 95 17.08 -2.31 -2.17
CA VAL A 95 15.85 -1.56 -1.87
C VAL A 95 14.69 -2.01 -2.77
N GLN A 96 14.92 -2.18 -4.08
CA GLN A 96 13.91 -2.71 -5.00
C GLN A 96 13.38 -4.08 -4.56
N GLY A 97 14.27 -5.00 -4.16
CA GLY A 97 13.89 -6.31 -3.64
C GLY A 97 13.01 -6.20 -2.38
N THR A 98 13.37 -5.31 -1.46
CA THR A 98 12.61 -5.07 -0.22
C THR A 98 11.21 -4.50 -0.51
N ILE A 99 11.11 -3.56 -1.46
CA ILE A 99 9.83 -2.98 -1.88
C ILE A 99 8.93 -4.06 -2.51
N ASN A 100 9.47 -4.88 -3.41
CA ASN A 100 8.72 -5.98 -4.04
C ASN A 100 8.21 -7.01 -3.01
N ALA A 101 9.03 -7.33 -2.01
CA ALA A 101 8.62 -8.20 -0.90
C ALA A 101 7.50 -7.56 -0.07
N SER A 102 7.56 -6.24 0.17
CA SER A 102 6.51 -5.49 0.85
C SER A 102 5.19 -5.50 0.08
N ILE A 103 5.23 -5.27 -1.24
CA ILE A 103 4.05 -5.36 -2.12
C ILE A 103 3.42 -6.75 -2.00
N THR A 104 4.21 -7.80 -2.18
CA THR A 104 3.74 -9.19 -2.09
C THR A 104 3.10 -9.49 -0.73
N SER A 105 3.71 -9.01 0.36
CA SER A 105 3.16 -9.18 1.72
C SER A 105 1.81 -8.48 1.87
N ALA A 106 1.69 -7.24 1.38
CA ALA A 106 0.46 -6.46 1.42
C ALA A 106 -0.67 -7.10 0.56
N GLU A 107 -0.34 -7.60 -0.63
CA GLU A 107 -1.28 -8.32 -1.51
C GLU A 107 -1.81 -9.60 -0.87
N ASN A 108 -0.92 -10.39 -0.23
CA ASN A 108 -1.32 -11.59 0.49
C ASN A 108 -2.28 -11.28 1.64
N TYR A 109 -2.08 -10.16 2.35
CA TYR A 109 -3.01 -9.73 3.38
C TYR A 109 -4.35 -9.29 2.78
N ALA A 110 -4.35 -8.47 1.73
CA ALA A 110 -5.57 -8.03 1.04
C ALA A 110 -6.41 -9.19 0.47
N GLY A 111 -5.77 -10.25 -0.02
CA GLY A 111 -6.44 -11.44 -0.54
C GLY A 111 -7.07 -12.34 0.53
N ARG A 112 -6.73 -12.15 1.82
CA ARG A 112 -7.30 -12.88 2.96
C ARG A 112 -8.45 -12.17 3.65
N LEU A 113 -8.55 -10.85 3.47
CA LEU A 113 -9.74 -10.08 3.80
C LEU A 113 -10.90 -10.52 2.89
#